data_AF-A0A1I7SCK0-F1
#
_entry.id   AF-A0A1I7SCK0-F1
#
_cell.length_a   1.000
_cell.length_b   1.000
_cell.length_c   1.000
_cell.angle_alpha   90.00
_cell.angle_beta   90.00
_cell.angle_gamma   90.00
#
_symmetry.space_group_name_H-M   'P 1'
#
loop_
_entity.id
_entity.type
_entity.pdbx_description
1 polymer ?
#
loop_
_entity_poly.entity_id
_entity_poly.type
_entity_poly.pdbx_seq_one_letter_code
_entity_poly.pdbx_strand_id
1 'polypeptide(L)'
;MRSVLVLALLAVAAHSAVLQQPQAVVVEADDHEWDMAKAEIQAAIDKLKAELYAERQVELAAAASIRGVSMPKTLKSEYLDVEGNRFLCKPCNFLFSTIKEELIKETRLELETIRPKVNEACLKWSHNVSFLDRVCEKLVDRAIVELAKWLRAEEKKIDPERICTFLHMC
;
A
#
# COMPACT_ATOMS: atom_id res chain seq x y z
N MET A 1 58.09 -57.01 -13.61
CA MET A 1 59.36 -57.00 -12.83
C MET A 1 59.76 -55.55 -12.58
N ARG A 2 59.97 -55.21 -11.31
CA ARG A 2 60.60 -53.98 -10.75
C ARG A 2 59.77 -52.69 -10.90
N SER A 3 59.07 -52.23 -9.85
CA SER A 3 59.55 -51.62 -8.58
C SER A 3 59.97 -50.16 -8.78
N VAL A 4 59.13 -49.20 -8.36
CA VAL A 4 59.13 -48.46 -7.06
C VAL A 4 60.00 -47.19 -7.13
N LEU A 5 59.44 -46.08 -6.60
CA LEU A 5 59.99 -44.73 -6.28
C LEU A 5 59.35 -43.61 -7.12
N VAL A 6 58.64 -42.59 -6.62
CA VAL A 6 58.31 -42.10 -5.27
C VAL A 6 57.02 -41.25 -5.38
N LEU A 7 56.05 -41.52 -4.51
CA LEU A 7 55.03 -40.56 -4.07
C LEU A 7 55.66 -39.67 -2.98
N ALA A 8 55.54 -38.34 -3.12
CA ALA A 8 55.34 -37.33 -2.07
C ALA A 8 56.08 -36.02 -2.37
N LEU A 9 55.32 -34.98 -2.74
CA LEU A 9 55.24 -33.71 -1.98
C LEU A 9 54.25 -32.77 -2.69
N LEU A 10 52.98 -32.88 -2.29
CA LEU A 10 52.06 -31.75 -2.26
C LEU A 10 52.54 -30.80 -1.16
N ALA A 11 52.83 -29.55 -1.50
CA ALA A 11 52.35 -28.36 -0.80
C ALA A 11 53.02 -27.08 -1.32
N VAL A 12 52.18 -26.04 -1.46
CA VAL A 12 52.52 -24.61 -1.59
C VAL A 12 52.95 -24.11 -2.98
N ALA A 13 51.94 -23.83 -3.82
CA ALA A 13 51.82 -22.54 -4.51
C ALA A 13 50.38 -22.39 -5.07
N ALA A 14 49.41 -22.33 -4.15
CA ALA A 14 48.25 -21.47 -4.35
C ALA A 14 48.71 -20.02 -4.12
N HIS A 15 48.04 -19.05 -4.74
CA HIS A 15 48.39 -17.62 -4.94
C HIS A 15 49.20 -17.43 -6.24
N SER A 16 48.66 -16.93 -7.35
CA SER A 16 47.78 -15.77 -7.49
C SER A 16 47.05 -15.82 -8.84
N ALA A 17 45.81 -16.31 -8.86
CA ALA A 17 44.86 -15.99 -9.93
C ALA A 17 43.88 -14.96 -9.35
N VAL A 18 44.35 -13.71 -9.23
CA VAL A 18 43.50 -12.59 -8.82
C VAL A 18 42.66 -12.18 -10.03
N LEU A 19 41.35 -12.34 -9.84
CA LEU A 19 40.25 -11.87 -10.67
C LEU A 19 40.50 -10.45 -11.19
N GLN A 20 40.63 -10.31 -12.51
CA GLN A 20 40.48 -9.01 -13.15
C GLN A 20 38.98 -8.71 -13.25
N GLN A 21 38.42 -8.13 -12.20
CA GLN A 21 37.05 -7.61 -12.21
C GLN A 21 36.94 -6.45 -13.21
N PRO A 22 35.84 -6.31 -13.95
CA PRO A 22 35.58 -5.11 -14.75
C PRO A 22 35.53 -3.92 -13.79
N GLN A 23 36.42 -2.94 -13.99
CA GLN A 23 36.36 -1.69 -13.23
C GLN A 23 35.07 -0.97 -13.62
N ALA A 24 34.10 -1.00 -12.71
CA ALA A 24 32.93 -0.15 -12.78
C ALA A 24 33.42 1.30 -12.66
N VAL A 25 33.40 2.03 -13.77
CA VAL A 25 33.57 3.47 -13.78
C VAL A 25 32.34 4.04 -13.08
N VAL A 26 32.49 4.39 -11.82
CA VAL A 26 31.49 5.15 -11.06
C VAL A 26 31.56 6.57 -11.62
N VAL A 27 30.61 6.90 -12.50
CA VAL A 27 30.39 8.30 -12.90
C VAL A 27 29.66 8.95 -11.73
N GLU A 28 30.41 9.61 -10.86
CA GLU A 28 29.84 10.50 -9.83
C GLU A 28 29.19 11.68 -10.56
N ALA A 29 27.86 11.64 -10.67
CA ALA A 29 27.10 12.78 -11.17
C ALA A 29 27.13 13.87 -10.09
N ASP A 30 27.57 15.08 -10.46
CA ASP A 30 27.60 16.25 -9.58
C ASP A 30 26.21 16.49 -8.96
N ASP A 31 26.18 16.77 -7.65
CA ASP A 31 24.94 16.96 -6.87
C ASP A 31 23.98 18.01 -7.50
N HIS A 32 24.53 18.96 -8.26
CA HIS A 32 23.77 20.00 -8.96
C HIS A 32 22.93 19.45 -10.13
N GLU A 33 23.41 18.43 -10.83
CA GLU A 33 22.69 17.81 -11.95
C GLU A 33 21.49 17.00 -11.45
N TRP A 34 21.64 16.35 -10.28
CA TRP A 34 20.57 15.65 -9.58
C TRP A 34 19.46 16.59 -9.09
N ASP A 35 19.82 17.77 -8.57
CA ASP A 35 18.84 18.74 -8.10
C ASP A 35 18.00 19.33 -9.24
N MET A 36 18.61 19.59 -10.40
CA MET A 36 17.87 20.03 -11.59
C MET A 36 16.93 18.94 -12.11
N ALA A 37 17.41 17.69 -12.22
CA ALA A 37 16.57 16.57 -12.66
C ALA A 37 15.38 16.35 -11.71
N LYS A 38 15.60 16.50 -10.39
CA LYS A 38 14.53 16.42 -9.39
C LYS A 38 13.50 17.54 -9.54
N ALA A 39 13.94 18.76 -9.83
CA ALA A 39 13.04 19.89 -10.06
C ALA A 39 12.19 19.70 -11.33
N GLU A 40 12.77 19.17 -12.41
CA GLU A 40 12.05 18.87 -13.65
C GLU A 40 10.99 17.76 -13.45
N ILE A 41 11.37 16.69 -12.75
CA ILE A 41 10.44 15.61 -12.39
C ILE A 41 9.30 16.15 -11.53
N GLN A 42 9.59 16.99 -10.55
CA GLN A 42 8.59 17.57 -9.68
C GLN A 42 7.62 18.50 -10.45
N ALA A 43 8.14 19.31 -11.37
CA ALA A 43 7.33 20.15 -12.23
C ALA A 43 6.41 19.33 -13.16
N ALA A 44 6.89 18.20 -13.68
CA ALA A 44 6.08 17.28 -14.48
C ALA A 44 4.97 16.63 -13.66
N ILE A 45 5.26 16.22 -12.42
CA ILE A 45 4.28 15.69 -11.47
C ILE A 45 3.18 16.73 -11.20
N ASP A 46 3.56 17.98 -10.93
CA ASP A 46 2.59 19.03 -10.60
C ASP A 46 1.74 19.45 -11.81
N LYS A 47 2.30 19.39 -13.01
CA LYS A 47 1.54 19.55 -14.26
C LYS A 47 0.49 18.44 -14.45
N LEU A 48 0.88 17.17 -14.28
CA LEU A 48 -0.05 16.05 -14.40
C LEU A 48 -1.18 16.11 -13.35
N LYS A 49 -0.86 16.53 -12.12
CA LYS A 49 -1.88 16.75 -11.08
C LYS A 49 -2.89 17.84 -11.48
N ALA A 50 -2.42 18.93 -12.07
CA ALA A 50 -3.28 20.02 -12.52
C ALA A 50 -4.22 19.57 -13.65
N GLU A 51 -3.72 18.79 -14.61
CA GLU A 51 -4.52 18.21 -15.70
C GLU A 51 -5.58 17.24 -15.16
N LEU A 52 -5.19 16.32 -14.27
CA LEU A 52 -6.11 15.37 -13.63
C LEU A 52 -7.20 16.09 -12.79
N TYR A 53 -6.83 17.17 -12.10
CA TYR A 53 -7.79 17.99 -11.36
C TYR A 53 -8.78 18.68 -12.30
N ALA A 54 -8.32 19.21 -13.43
CA ALA A 54 -9.19 19.82 -14.43
C ALA A 54 -10.18 18.81 -15.02
N GLU A 55 -9.72 17.60 -15.38
CA GLU A 55 -10.59 16.52 -15.88
C GLU A 55 -11.66 16.13 -14.85
N ARG A 56 -11.27 15.95 -13.59
CA ARG A 56 -12.21 15.62 -12.51
C ARG A 56 -13.24 16.73 -12.27
N GLN A 57 -12.87 18.00 -12.39
CA GLN A 57 -13.83 19.11 -12.26
C GLN A 57 -14.89 19.07 -13.37
N VAL A 58 -14.53 18.68 -14.59
CA VAL A 58 -15.48 18.49 -15.70
C VAL A 58 -16.43 17.32 -15.41
N GLU A 59 -15.93 16.19 -14.89
CA GLU A 59 -16.77 15.05 -14.50
C GLU A 59 -17.73 15.39 -13.35
N LEU A 60 -17.26 16.12 -12.33
CA LEU A 60 -18.08 16.56 -11.21
C LEU A 60 -19.17 17.55 -11.66
N ALA A 61 -18.83 18.48 -12.56
CA ALA A 61 -19.80 19.41 -13.14
C ALA A 61 -20.84 18.66 -13.99
N ALA A 62 -20.43 17.66 -14.78
CA ALA A 62 -21.33 16.82 -15.55
C ALA A 62 -22.27 15.99 -14.66
N ALA A 63 -21.75 15.42 -13.56
CA ALA A 63 -22.54 14.66 -12.59
C ALA A 63 -23.57 15.53 -11.86
N ALA A 64 -23.22 16.79 -11.53
CA ALA A 64 -24.14 17.74 -10.91
C ALA A 64 -25.32 18.14 -11.82
N SER A 65 -25.15 18.05 -13.15
CA SER A 65 -26.22 18.36 -14.11
C SER A 65 -27.27 17.25 -14.24
N ILE A 66 -27.02 16.03 -13.75
CA ILE A 66 -27.87 14.85 -14.01
C ILE A 66 -28.88 14.59 -12.89
N ARG A 67 -28.73 15.14 -11.68
CA ARG A 67 -29.72 14.99 -10.60
C ARG A 67 -29.77 16.23 -9.72
N GLY A 68 -30.98 16.73 -9.43
CA GLY A 68 -31.24 17.79 -8.46
C GLY A 68 -30.95 17.38 -7.01
N VAL A 69 -29.72 16.92 -6.74
CA VAL A 69 -29.21 16.61 -5.40
C VAL A 69 -28.39 17.81 -4.97
N SER A 70 -28.80 18.44 -3.87
CA SER A 70 -28.01 19.49 -3.23
C SER A 70 -26.64 18.94 -2.84
N MET A 71 -25.59 19.62 -3.29
CA MET A 71 -24.21 19.34 -2.91
C MET A 71 -24.07 19.34 -1.37
N PRO A 72 -23.50 18.30 -0.73
CA PRO A 72 -22.89 18.50 0.57
C PRO A 72 -21.70 19.45 0.41
N LYS A 73 -21.69 20.51 1.23
CA LYS A 73 -20.63 21.51 1.26
C LYS A 73 -19.30 20.82 1.55
N THR A 74 -18.31 21.11 0.70
CA THR A 74 -16.88 20.81 0.85
C THR A 74 -16.48 19.33 0.88
N LEU A 75 -16.54 18.68 -0.29
CA LEU A 75 -15.59 17.62 -0.64
C LEU A 75 -14.23 18.27 -0.93
N LYS A 76 -13.44 18.52 0.12
CA LYS A 76 -11.97 18.56 0.01
C LYS A 76 -11.51 17.10 -0.10
N SER A 77 -11.60 16.53 -1.29
CA SER A 77 -11.20 15.15 -1.58
C SER A 77 -10.29 15.09 -2.79
N GLU A 78 -9.04 15.48 -2.58
CA GLU A 78 -7.84 14.87 -3.14
C GLU A 78 -6.69 15.64 -2.53
N TYR A 79 -5.72 14.95 -1.93
CA TYR A 79 -4.77 15.49 -0.92
C TYR A 79 -5.39 15.72 0.46
N LEU A 80 -5.84 14.64 1.12
CA LEU A 80 -5.81 14.60 2.57
C LEU A 80 -4.63 13.73 2.96
N ASP A 81 -3.49 14.41 3.05
CA ASP A 81 -2.43 14.24 4.03
C ASP A 81 -2.21 12.82 4.58
N VAL A 82 -0.98 12.35 4.48
CA VAL A 82 -0.40 11.33 5.38
C VAL A 82 -0.69 11.65 6.86
N GLU A 83 -0.98 12.92 7.16
CA GLU A 83 -1.45 13.45 8.44
C GLU A 83 -2.94 13.27 8.76
N GLY A 84 -3.82 13.18 7.76
CA GLY A 84 -5.27 13.04 7.91
C GLY A 84 -5.73 11.61 8.20
N ASN A 85 -4.95 10.60 7.80
CA ASN A 85 -5.29 9.20 8.08
C ASN A 85 -5.02 8.80 9.55
N ARG A 86 -4.17 9.51 10.30
CA ARG A 86 -3.93 9.23 11.73
C ARG A 86 -5.21 9.23 12.57
N PHE A 87 -6.21 10.04 12.18
CA PHE A 87 -7.51 10.11 12.86
C PHE A 87 -8.43 8.93 12.54
N LEU A 88 -8.16 8.21 11.45
CA LEU A 88 -8.94 7.03 11.02
C LEU A 88 -8.44 5.74 11.66
N CYS A 89 -7.23 5.73 12.22
CA CYS A 89 -6.65 4.54 12.82
C CYS A 89 -7.50 4.00 13.99
N LYS A 90 -8.02 4.86 14.87
CA LYS A 90 -8.89 4.45 15.97
C LYS A 90 -10.26 3.92 15.49
N PRO A 91 -11.01 4.64 14.65
CA PRO A 91 -12.25 4.12 14.07
C PRO A 91 -12.06 2.83 13.26
N CYS A 92 -10.98 2.71 12.49
CA CYS A 92 -10.65 1.51 11.74
C CYS A 92 -10.40 0.32 12.70
N ASN A 93 -9.58 0.52 13.72
CA ASN A 93 -9.31 -0.50 14.72
C ASN A 93 -10.60 -0.93 15.43
N PHE A 94 -11.47 0.02 15.75
CA PHE A 94 -12.79 -0.27 16.32
C PHE A 94 -13.63 -1.15 15.38
N LEU A 95 -13.71 -0.79 14.09
CA LEU A 95 -14.45 -1.57 13.09
C LEU A 95 -13.95 -3.01 13.04
N PHE A 96 -12.64 -3.19 12.86
CA PHE A 96 -12.04 -4.52 12.69
C PHE A 96 -12.01 -5.32 13.99
N SER A 97 -11.93 -4.66 15.15
CA SER A 97 -12.13 -5.33 16.44
C SER A 97 -13.54 -5.85 16.61
N THR A 98 -14.54 -5.09 16.14
CA THR A 98 -15.95 -5.49 16.21
C THR A 98 -16.22 -6.72 15.34
N ILE A 99 -15.72 -6.74 14.11
CA ILE A 99 -16.00 -7.85 13.18
C ILE A 99 -15.04 -9.03 13.35
N LYS A 100 -13.96 -8.88 14.13
CA LYS A 100 -12.96 -9.95 14.37
C LYS A 100 -13.61 -11.23 14.84
N GLU A 101 -14.47 -11.15 15.85
CA GLU A 101 -15.13 -12.32 16.42
C GLU A 101 -16.04 -13.03 15.41
N GLU A 102 -16.64 -12.28 14.50
CA GLU A 102 -17.50 -12.82 13.46
C GLU A 102 -16.70 -13.45 12.33
N LEU A 103 -15.58 -12.83 11.94
CA LEU A 103 -14.72 -13.34 10.88
C LEU A 103 -13.90 -14.57 11.32
N ILE A 104 -13.50 -14.67 12.60
CA ILE A 104 -12.79 -15.86 13.12
C ILE A 104 -13.68 -17.11 13.07
N LYS A 105 -15.00 -16.96 13.18
CA LYS A 105 -15.96 -18.08 13.07
C LYS A 105 -16.09 -18.59 11.63
N GLU A 106 -15.64 -17.82 10.65
CA GLU A 106 -15.82 -18.17 9.25
C GLU A 106 -14.81 -19.21 8.79
N THR A 107 -15.32 -20.24 8.12
CA THR A 107 -14.49 -21.30 7.56
C THR A 107 -13.64 -20.79 6.40
N ARG A 108 -14.08 -19.72 5.72
CA ARG A 108 -13.35 -19.10 4.62
C ARG A 108 -13.44 -17.57 4.71
N LEU A 109 -12.30 -16.91 4.52
CA LEU A 109 -12.20 -15.46 4.42
C LEU A 109 -12.20 -15.07 2.94
N GLU A 110 -13.39 -15.15 2.33
CA GLU A 110 -13.62 -14.75 0.94
C GLU A 110 -14.34 -13.42 0.88
N LEU A 111 -14.34 -12.79 -0.30
CA LEU A 111 -14.98 -11.48 -0.48
C LEU A 111 -16.45 -11.52 -0.09
N GLU A 112 -17.12 -12.61 -0.46
CA GLU A 112 -18.52 -12.95 -0.22
C GLU A 112 -18.84 -13.03 1.28
N THR A 113 -17.83 -13.30 2.12
CA THR A 113 -17.96 -13.42 3.57
C THR A 113 -17.54 -12.14 4.29
N ILE A 114 -16.46 -11.50 3.83
CA ILE A 114 -15.91 -10.31 4.47
C ILE A 114 -16.79 -9.08 4.21
N ARG A 115 -17.20 -8.89 2.95
CA ARG A 115 -18.00 -7.74 2.51
C ARG A 115 -19.28 -7.56 3.32
N PRO A 116 -20.16 -8.57 3.49
CA PRO A 116 -21.39 -8.38 4.24
C PRO A 116 -21.13 -8.00 5.70
N LYS A 117 -20.12 -8.59 6.36
CA LYS A 117 -19.79 -8.26 7.75
C LYS A 117 -19.24 -6.84 7.91
N VAL A 118 -18.38 -6.42 6.99
CA VAL A 118 -17.89 -5.03 6.96
C VAL A 118 -19.06 -4.06 6.75
N ASN A 119 -19.95 -4.35 5.80
CA ASN A 119 -21.11 -3.50 5.52
C ASN A 119 -22.09 -3.44 6.71
N GLU A 120 -22.37 -4.57 7.35
CA GLU A 120 -23.23 -4.64 8.53
C GLU A 120 -22.65 -3.83 9.69
N ALA A 121 -21.35 -3.99 9.96
CA ALA A 121 -20.68 -3.22 11.00
C ALA A 121 -20.65 -1.71 10.66
N CYS A 122 -20.42 -1.36 9.39
CA CYS A 122 -20.53 0.01 8.93
C CYS A 122 -21.92 0.59 9.17
N LEU A 123 -23.00 -0.12 8.81
CA LEU A 123 -24.37 0.34 9.05
C LEU A 123 -24.73 0.45 10.53
N LYS A 124 -24.23 -0.48 11.35
CA LYS A 124 -24.52 -0.54 12.78
C LYS A 124 -23.85 0.57 13.58
N TRP A 125 -22.65 0.96 13.16
CA TRP A 125 -21.78 1.82 13.96
C TRP A 125 -21.49 3.19 13.34
N SER A 126 -21.78 3.39 12.04
CA SER A 126 -21.67 4.67 11.32
C SER A 126 -22.21 5.85 12.11
N HIS A 127 -23.43 5.69 12.62
CA HIS A 127 -24.16 6.74 13.34
C HIS A 127 -23.71 6.92 14.79
N ASN A 128 -22.99 5.94 15.36
CA ASN A 128 -22.63 5.91 16.78
C ASN A 128 -21.15 6.26 17.03
N VAL A 129 -20.29 6.10 16.02
CA VAL A 129 -18.85 6.30 16.13
C VAL A 129 -18.42 7.40 15.17
N SER A 130 -17.99 8.53 15.73
CA SER A 130 -17.48 9.64 14.94
C SER A 130 -16.36 9.18 14.00
N PHE A 131 -16.42 9.62 12.74
CA PHE A 131 -15.46 9.29 11.67
C PHE A 131 -15.47 7.84 11.17
N LEU A 132 -16.34 6.97 11.69
CA LEU A 132 -16.49 5.63 11.14
C LEU A 132 -17.07 5.66 9.72
N ASP A 133 -17.96 6.60 9.43
CA ASP A 133 -18.46 6.86 8.08
C ASP A 133 -17.33 7.03 7.07
N ARG A 134 -16.26 7.75 7.44
CA ARG A 134 -15.10 7.96 6.57
C ARG A 134 -14.27 6.70 6.37
N VAL A 135 -14.20 5.84 7.38
CA VAL A 135 -13.57 4.51 7.23
C VAL A 135 -14.39 3.66 6.27
N CYS A 136 -15.71 3.63 6.45
CA CYS A 136 -16.63 2.86 5.62
C CYS A 136 -16.66 3.35 4.16
N GLU A 137 -16.62 4.67 3.93
CA GLU A 137 -16.48 5.27 2.59
C GLU A 137 -15.15 4.89 1.91
N LYS A 138 -14.07 4.79 2.68
CA LYS A 138 -12.75 4.37 2.17
C LYS A 138 -12.65 2.85 1.92
N LEU A 139 -13.48 2.05 2.58
CA LEU A 139 -13.63 0.62 2.32
C LEU A 139 -14.45 0.36 1.06
N VAL A 140 -14.03 0.98 -0.05
CA VAL A 140 -14.58 0.73 -1.38
C VAL A 140 -14.38 -0.73 -1.78
N ASP A 141 -15.18 -1.20 -2.74
CA ASP A 141 -15.12 -2.56 -3.29
C ASP A 141 -13.70 -3.09 -3.55
N ARG A 142 -12.83 -2.25 -4.10
CA ARG A 142 -11.42 -2.59 -4.36
C ARG A 142 -10.64 -2.85 -3.07
N ALA A 143 -10.81 -2.01 -2.04
CA ALA A 143 -10.12 -2.17 -0.76
C ALA A 143 -10.55 -3.45 -0.04
N ILE A 144 -11.84 -3.80 -0.09
CA ILE A 144 -12.36 -5.05 0.49
C ILE A 144 -11.83 -6.28 -0.26
N VAL A 145 -11.73 -6.21 -1.60
CA VAL A 145 -11.12 -7.28 -2.40
C VAL A 145 -9.67 -7.52 -2.02
N GLU A 146 -8.87 -6.46 -1.91
CA GLU A 146 -7.46 -6.57 -1.51
C GLU A 146 -7.32 -7.05 -0.06
N LEU A 147 -8.19 -6.60 0.84
CA LEU A 147 -8.26 -7.10 2.21
C LEU A 147 -8.55 -8.61 2.25
N ALA A 148 -9.48 -9.11 1.44
CA ALA A 148 -9.79 -10.53 1.36
C ALA A 148 -8.60 -11.36 0.87
N LYS A 149 -7.86 -10.86 -0.12
CA LYS A 149 -6.61 -11.50 -0.59
C LYS A 149 -5.55 -11.52 0.50
N TRP A 150 -5.35 -10.39 1.19
CA TRP A 150 -4.38 -10.25 2.27
C TRP A 150 -4.70 -11.19 3.45
N LEU A 151 -5.96 -11.25 3.89
CA LEU A 151 -6.41 -12.14 4.97
C LEU A 151 -6.24 -13.64 4.64
N ARG A 152 -6.36 -14.02 3.37
CA ARG A 152 -6.03 -15.38 2.92
C ARG A 152 -4.54 -15.67 3.01
N ALA A 153 -3.70 -14.72 2.62
CA ALA A 153 -2.24 -14.86 2.68
C ALA A 153 -1.72 -14.93 4.13
N GLU A 154 -2.34 -14.19 5.04
CA GLU A 154 -1.99 -14.15 6.48
C GLU A 154 -2.61 -15.31 7.30
N GLU A 155 -3.07 -16.38 6.65
CA GLU A 155 -3.63 -17.57 7.30
C GLU A 155 -4.75 -17.27 8.30
N LYS A 156 -5.62 -16.30 7.99
CA LYS A 156 -6.72 -15.86 8.86
C LYS A 156 -6.29 -15.19 10.18
N LYS A 157 -5.08 -14.63 10.25
CA LYS A 157 -4.68 -13.78 11.38
C LYS A 157 -5.39 -12.43 11.28
N ILE A 158 -6.55 -12.34 11.94
CA ILE A 158 -7.35 -11.11 12.01
C ILE A 158 -6.82 -10.24 13.14
N ASP A 159 -5.89 -9.37 12.78
CA ASP A 159 -5.34 -8.35 13.65
C ASP A 159 -5.80 -6.95 13.18
N PRO A 160 -6.64 -6.25 13.96
CA PRO A 160 -7.18 -4.94 13.58
C PRO A 160 -6.10 -3.91 13.24
N GLU A 161 -4.99 -3.89 13.97
CA GLU A 161 -3.92 -2.91 13.79
C GLU A 161 -3.19 -3.14 12.46
N ARG A 162 -2.85 -4.40 12.17
CA ARG A 162 -2.24 -4.78 10.89
C ARG A 162 -3.18 -4.55 9.70
N ILE A 163 -4.47 -4.83 9.86
CA ILE A 163 -5.48 -4.56 8.82
C ILE A 163 -5.54 -3.06 8.54
N CYS A 164 -5.63 -2.23 9.58
CA CYS A 164 -5.72 -0.78 9.42
C CYS A 164 -4.45 -0.17 8.84
N THR A 165 -3.29 -0.74 9.16
CA THR A 165 -2.00 -0.36 8.55
C THR A 165 -1.96 -0.76 7.07
N PHE A 166 -2.41 -1.97 6.73
CA PHE A 166 -2.51 -2.43 5.34
C PHE A 166 -3.44 -1.54 4.50
N LEU A 167 -4.52 -1.05 5.10
CA LEU A 167 -5.47 -0.13 4.46
C LEU A 167 -5.00 1.34 4.46
N HIS A 168 -3.80 1.61 4.97
CA HIS A 168 -3.23 2.95 5.13
C HIS A 168 -4.13 3.90 5.95
N MET A 169 -4.88 3.36 6.90
CA MET A 169 -5.70 4.11 7.87
C MET A 169 -4.98 4.27 9.22
N CYS A 170 -3.96 3.43 9.44
CA CYS A 170 -2.81 3.65 10.30
C CYS A 170 -1.57 3.66 9.36
#